data_AF-A0AAJ1V956-F1
#
_entry.id   AF-A0AAJ1V956-F1
#
_cell.length_a   1.000
_cell.length_b   1.000
_cell.length_c   1.000
_cell.angle_alpha   90.00
_cell.angle_beta   90.00
_cell.angle_gamma   90.00
#
_symmetry.space_group_name_H-M   'P 1'
#
loop_
_entity.id
_entity.type
_entity.pdbx_description
1 polymer ?
#
loop_
_entity_poly.entity_id
_entity_poly.type
_entity_poly.pdbx_seq_one_letter_code
_entity_poly.pdbx_strand_id
1 'polypeptide(L)'
;MKDELKKAVEGEDEQGLIKCLDFSNQNKFDTDSFEYIEKALIGTWHSQHEDLVNTIYLENLRDDRFVEPILNIAIDRERFRWYDDELEATLRKCVHALKTINSNISNNALEKLKDLDNENIKYALEMYE
;
A
#
# COMPACT_ATOMS: atom_id res chain seq x y z
N MET A 1 -11.08 15.20 -3.35
CA MET A 1 -10.11 14.10 -3.45
C MET A 1 -10.76 12.86 -4.03
N LYS A 2 -11.89 12.39 -3.48
CA LYS A 2 -12.62 11.23 -4.01
C LYS A 2 -12.86 11.30 -5.53
N ASP A 3 -13.41 12.41 -6.04
CA ASP A 3 -13.77 12.54 -7.45
C ASP A 3 -12.54 12.54 -8.37
N GLU A 4 -11.45 13.18 -7.95
CA GLU A 4 -10.18 13.19 -8.68
C GLU A 4 -9.53 11.80 -8.70
N LEU A 5 -9.48 11.12 -7.55
CA LEU A 5 -8.95 9.77 -7.43
C LEU A 5 -9.78 8.79 -8.26
N LYS A 6 -11.12 8.87 -8.16
CA LYS A 6 -12.04 8.08 -8.98
C LYS A 6 -11.72 8.23 -10.46
N LYS A 7 -11.64 9.47 -10.94
CA LYS A 7 -11.37 9.75 -12.35
C LYS A 7 -10.03 9.19 -12.79
N ALA A 8 -8.99 9.32 -11.96
CA ALA A 8 -7.68 8.77 -12.26
C ALA A 8 -7.70 7.24 -12.33
N VAL A 9 -8.35 6.59 -11.36
CA VAL A 9 -8.39 5.13 -11.26
C VAL A 9 -9.26 4.49 -12.33
N GLU A 10 -10.45 5.03 -12.60
CA GLU A 10 -11.35 4.52 -13.65
C GLU A 10 -10.83 4.80 -15.06
N GLY A 11 -10.01 5.84 -15.21
CA GLY A 11 -9.35 6.19 -16.47
C GLY A 11 -7.97 5.55 -16.67
N GLU A 12 -7.48 4.79 -15.68
CA GLU A 12 -6.10 4.27 -15.65
C GLU A 12 -5.03 5.37 -15.92
N ASP A 13 -5.26 6.57 -15.38
CA ASP A 13 -4.41 7.75 -15.57
C ASP A 13 -3.35 7.85 -14.46
N GLU A 14 -2.13 7.38 -14.73
CA GLU A 14 -1.02 7.39 -13.77
C GLU A 14 -0.65 8.81 -13.34
N GLN A 15 -0.70 9.79 -14.25
CA GLN A 15 -0.40 11.17 -13.91
C GLN A 15 -1.48 11.79 -13.02
N GLY A 16 -2.74 11.41 -13.24
CA GLY A 16 -3.84 11.72 -12.34
C GLY A 16 -3.64 11.11 -10.95
N LEU A 17 -3.20 9.86 -10.88
CA LEU A 17 -2.95 9.16 -9.62
C LEU A 17 -1.80 9.81 -8.84
N ILE A 18 -0.67 10.10 -9.49
CA ILE A 18 0.49 10.80 -8.89
C ILE A 18 0.04 12.11 -8.22
N LYS A 19 -0.80 12.90 -8.89
CA LYS A 19 -1.34 14.15 -8.32
C LYS A 19 -2.22 13.92 -7.10
N CYS A 20 -2.96 12.83 -7.05
CA CYS A 20 -3.79 12.49 -5.90
C CYS A 20 -2.93 12.08 -4.69
N LEU A 21 -1.86 11.33 -4.93
CA LEU A 21 -0.94 10.81 -3.90
C LEU A 21 0.06 11.83 -3.37
N ASP A 22 0.13 13.04 -3.96
CA ASP A 22 1.03 14.10 -3.50
C ASP A 22 0.90 14.34 -1.98
N PHE A 23 1.99 14.14 -1.24
CA PHE A 23 2.01 14.24 0.23
C PHE A 23 2.00 15.69 0.76
N SER A 24 1.90 16.70 -0.12
CA SER A 24 1.87 18.12 0.25
C SER A 24 0.73 18.52 1.19
N ASN A 25 -0.38 17.77 1.23
CA ASN A 25 -1.45 17.97 2.23
C ASN A 25 -1.82 16.64 2.90
N GLN A 26 -1.92 16.65 4.22
CA GLN A 26 -2.36 15.50 5.02
C GLN A 26 -3.89 15.43 5.14
N ASN A 27 -4.42 14.26 5.50
CA ASN A 27 -5.85 13.97 5.72
C ASN A 27 -6.69 14.18 4.45
N LYS A 28 -6.16 13.75 3.30
CA LYS A 28 -6.80 13.91 1.98
C LYS A 28 -7.85 12.85 1.68
N PHE A 29 -7.71 11.67 2.30
CA PHE A 29 -8.52 10.51 2.00
C PHE A 29 -9.46 10.16 3.15
N ASP A 30 -10.70 9.90 2.81
CA ASP A 30 -11.76 9.44 3.70
C ASP A 30 -12.27 8.06 3.25
N THR A 31 -13.22 7.50 3.99
CA THR A 31 -13.83 6.20 3.68
C THR A 31 -14.45 6.13 2.30
N ASP A 32 -14.91 7.27 1.77
CA ASP A 32 -15.48 7.42 0.44
C ASP A 32 -14.45 7.21 -0.68
N SER A 33 -13.17 7.37 -0.36
CA SER A 33 -12.04 7.17 -1.28
C SER A 33 -11.55 5.72 -1.31
N PHE A 34 -11.94 4.90 -0.33
CA PHE A 34 -11.33 3.58 -0.09
C PHE A 34 -11.53 2.59 -1.25
N GLU A 35 -12.68 2.62 -1.92
CA GLU A 35 -12.90 1.75 -3.10
C GLU A 35 -11.93 2.03 -4.25
N TYR A 36 -11.49 3.29 -4.41
CA TYR A 36 -10.58 3.68 -5.48
C TYR A 36 -9.12 3.44 -5.08
N ILE A 37 -8.79 3.59 -3.80
CA ILE A 37 -7.48 3.18 -3.26
C ILE A 37 -7.30 1.67 -3.43
N GLU A 38 -8.30 0.87 -3.08
CA GLU A 38 -8.27 -0.58 -3.26
C GLU A 38 -8.07 -0.97 -4.74
N LYS A 39 -8.83 -0.35 -5.65
CA LYS A 39 -8.67 -0.56 -7.09
C LYS A 39 -7.27 -0.18 -7.58
N ALA A 40 -6.69 0.90 -7.07
CA ALA A 40 -5.32 1.30 -7.43
C ALA A 40 -4.29 0.30 -6.90
N LEU A 41 -4.42 -0.21 -5.67
CA LEU A 41 -3.51 -1.25 -5.14
C LEU A 41 -3.50 -2.54 -5.99
N ILE A 42 -4.61 -2.86 -6.64
CA ILE A 42 -4.75 -4.04 -7.52
C ILE A 42 -4.24 -3.74 -8.95
N GLY A 43 -4.24 -2.47 -9.35
CA GLY A 43 -4.01 -2.00 -10.71
C GLY A 43 -2.56 -2.20 -11.18
N THR A 44 -2.38 -2.80 -12.34
CA THR A 44 -1.04 -2.96 -12.96
C THR A 44 -0.75 -1.93 -14.05
N TRP A 45 -1.58 -0.90 -14.17
CA TRP A 45 -1.46 0.17 -15.17
C TRP A 45 -0.56 1.33 -14.72
N HIS A 46 -0.08 1.31 -13.48
CA HIS A 46 0.82 2.31 -12.91
C HIS A 46 1.95 1.68 -12.10
N SER A 47 2.94 2.50 -11.76
CA SER A 47 4.09 2.14 -10.92
C SER A 47 4.03 2.69 -9.49
N GLN A 48 2.89 3.22 -9.04
CA GLN A 48 2.74 3.96 -7.79
C GLN A 48 2.46 3.11 -6.54
N HIS A 49 2.77 1.81 -6.55
CA HIS A 49 2.46 0.90 -5.43
C HIS A 49 3.17 1.32 -4.14
N GLU A 50 4.42 1.76 -4.23
CA GLU A 50 5.19 2.26 -3.08
C GLU A 50 4.48 3.44 -2.39
N ASP A 51 4.01 4.40 -3.18
CA ASP A 51 3.32 5.58 -2.66
C ASP A 51 1.93 5.23 -2.13
N LEU A 52 1.19 4.34 -2.80
CA LEU A 52 -0.11 3.87 -2.34
C LEU A 52 -0.04 3.21 -0.96
N VAL A 53 0.88 2.27 -0.75
CA VAL A 53 1.02 1.63 0.57
C VAL A 53 1.54 2.61 1.62
N ASN A 54 2.37 3.57 1.22
CA ASN A 54 2.82 4.63 2.12
C ASN A 54 1.68 5.57 2.52
N THR A 55 0.75 5.89 1.62
CA THR A 55 -0.45 6.67 1.92
C THR A 55 -1.31 5.97 2.98
N ILE A 56 -1.51 4.66 2.88
CA ILE A 56 -2.25 3.88 3.89
C ILE A 56 -1.61 4.03 5.27
N TYR A 57 -0.27 3.92 5.32
CA TYR A 57 0.50 4.11 6.55
C TYR A 57 0.40 5.54 7.10
N LEU A 58 0.73 6.55 6.29
CA LEU A 58 0.85 7.95 6.72
C LEU A 58 -0.50 8.61 7.06
N GLU A 59 -1.55 8.26 6.33
CA GLU A 59 -2.91 8.79 6.56
C GLU A 59 -3.70 7.91 7.54
N ASN A 60 -3.07 6.87 8.10
CA ASN A 60 -3.66 5.95 9.08
C ASN A 60 -5.00 5.34 8.59
N LEU A 61 -5.03 4.88 7.33
CA LEU A 61 -6.22 4.28 6.72
C LEU A 61 -6.39 2.84 7.23
N ARG A 62 -7.49 2.56 7.94
CA ARG A 62 -7.74 1.27 8.60
C ARG A 62 -8.98 0.59 8.04
N ASP A 63 -8.79 -0.24 7.02
CA ASP A 63 -9.85 -1.05 6.41
C ASP A 63 -9.29 -2.37 5.88
N ASP A 64 -10.01 -3.47 6.11
CA ASP A 64 -9.58 -4.81 5.75
C ASP A 64 -9.52 -5.05 4.24
N ARG A 65 -10.23 -4.25 3.44
CA ARG A 65 -10.18 -4.35 1.97
C ARG A 65 -8.77 -4.14 1.40
N PHE A 66 -7.90 -3.44 2.12
CA PHE A 66 -6.54 -3.19 1.67
C PHE A 66 -5.59 -4.36 1.94
N VAL A 67 -5.95 -5.28 2.84
CA VAL A 67 -5.01 -6.30 3.34
C VAL A 67 -4.55 -7.26 2.24
N GLU A 68 -5.49 -7.81 1.46
CA GLU A 68 -5.13 -8.74 0.39
C GLU A 68 -4.34 -8.04 -0.74
N PRO A 69 -4.73 -6.86 -1.24
CA PRO A 69 -3.91 -6.09 -2.18
C PRO A 69 -2.50 -5.79 -1.66
N ILE A 70 -2.35 -5.33 -0.41
CA ILE A 70 -1.03 -5.07 0.20
C ILE A 70 -0.20 -6.36 0.28
N LEU A 71 -0.81 -7.47 0.70
CA LEU A 71 -0.13 -8.76 0.76
C LEU A 71 0.34 -9.20 -0.64
N ASN A 72 -0.48 -9.03 -1.67
CA ASN A 72 -0.12 -9.35 -3.05
C ASN A 72 1.07 -8.50 -3.54
N ILE A 73 1.10 -7.20 -3.24
CA ILE A 73 2.25 -6.32 -3.52
C ILE A 73 3.50 -6.81 -2.78
N ALA A 74 3.35 -7.27 -1.53
CA ALA A 74 4.45 -7.76 -0.70
C ALA A 74 5.03 -9.11 -1.14
N ILE A 75 4.29 -9.95 -1.86
CA ILE A 75 4.77 -11.27 -2.31
C ILE A 75 5.15 -11.30 -3.79
N ASP A 76 4.47 -10.53 -4.64
CA ASP A 76 4.66 -10.55 -6.09
C ASP A 76 5.50 -9.34 -6.54
N ARG A 77 6.82 -9.48 -6.34
CA ARG A 77 7.81 -8.44 -6.68
C ARG A 77 7.77 -8.07 -8.17
N GLU A 78 7.74 -9.06 -9.05
CA GLU A 78 7.81 -8.86 -10.50
C GLU A 78 6.64 -8.02 -11.00
N ARG A 79 5.45 -8.24 -10.42
CA ARG A 79 4.24 -7.55 -10.85
C ARG A 79 4.10 -6.15 -10.27
N PHE A 80 4.45 -5.93 -9.00
CA PHE A 80 4.06 -4.71 -8.29
C PHE A 80 5.23 -3.83 -7.83
N ARG A 81 6.44 -4.39 -7.72
CA ARG A 81 7.59 -3.71 -7.11
C ARG A 81 8.75 -3.52 -8.10
N TRP A 82 8.45 -2.93 -9.25
CA TRP A 82 9.40 -2.80 -10.37
C TRP A 82 10.70 -2.06 -10.01
N TYR A 83 10.62 -1.13 -9.07
CA TYR A 83 11.74 -0.28 -8.67
C TYR A 83 12.34 -0.65 -7.31
N ASP A 84 11.86 -1.72 -6.66
CA ASP A 84 12.47 -2.18 -5.41
C ASP A 84 13.89 -2.69 -5.68
N ASP A 85 14.85 -2.06 -5.00
CA ASP A 85 16.25 -2.47 -4.97
C ASP A 85 16.51 -3.46 -3.81
N GLU A 86 17.77 -3.64 -3.43
CA GLU A 86 18.17 -4.51 -2.32
C GLU A 86 17.54 -4.14 -0.97
N LEU A 87 17.14 -2.86 -0.80
CA LEU A 87 16.51 -2.38 0.42
C LEU A 87 14.99 -2.63 0.42
N GLU A 88 14.39 -3.03 -0.69
CA GLU A 88 12.96 -3.38 -0.82
C GLU A 88 12.04 -2.39 -0.08
N ALA A 89 12.14 -1.10 -0.42
CA ALA A 89 11.41 -0.04 0.27
C ALA A 89 9.89 -0.25 0.22
N THR A 90 9.36 -0.70 -0.91
CA THR A 90 7.92 -1.02 -1.05
C THR A 90 7.51 -2.17 -0.15
N LEU A 91 8.32 -3.23 -0.05
CA LEU A 91 8.06 -4.35 0.86
C LEU A 91 7.98 -3.90 2.33
N ARG A 92 8.94 -3.09 2.79
CA ARG A 92 8.90 -2.56 4.17
C ARG A 92 7.66 -1.70 4.41
N LYS A 93 7.28 -0.87 3.43
CA LYS A 93 6.06 -0.07 3.52
C LYS A 93 4.78 -0.91 3.53
N CYS A 94 4.76 -2.07 2.86
CA CYS A 94 3.65 -3.02 2.99
C CYS A 94 3.51 -3.52 4.44
N VAL A 95 4.62 -3.82 5.13
CA VAL A 95 4.62 -4.20 6.55
C VAL A 95 4.03 -3.07 7.41
N HIS A 96 4.48 -1.82 7.21
CA HIS A 96 3.95 -0.66 7.92
C HIS A 96 2.45 -0.46 7.69
N ALA A 97 1.99 -0.59 6.44
CA ALA A 97 0.57 -0.47 6.09
C ALA A 97 -0.29 -1.56 6.77
N LEU A 98 0.15 -2.82 6.75
CA LEU A 98 -0.55 -3.93 7.43
C LEU A 98 -0.58 -3.75 8.96
N LYS A 99 0.51 -3.22 9.54
CA LYS A 99 0.57 -2.84 10.96
C LYS A 99 -0.37 -1.69 11.31
N THR A 100 -0.55 -0.72 10.40
CA THR A 100 -1.52 0.37 10.57
C THR A 100 -2.95 -0.11 10.58
N ILE A 101 -3.32 -1.04 9.68
CA ILE A 101 -4.67 -1.60 9.62
C ILE A 101 -5.03 -2.33 10.93
N ASN A 102 -4.07 -3.09 11.48
CA ASN A 102 -4.16 -3.75 12.79
C ASN A 102 -5.46 -4.54 13.05
N SER A 103 -5.89 -5.32 12.07
CA SER A 103 -7.01 -6.23 12.19
C SER A 103 -6.53 -7.68 12.34
N ASN A 104 -7.44 -8.61 12.64
CA ASN A 104 -7.10 -10.03 12.62
C ASN A 104 -6.62 -10.48 11.23
N ILE A 105 -7.18 -9.92 10.16
CA ILE A 105 -6.82 -10.27 8.79
C ILE A 105 -5.43 -9.72 8.46
N SER A 106 -5.14 -8.47 8.81
CA SER A 106 -3.83 -7.86 8.57
C SER A 106 -2.73 -8.53 9.41
N ASN A 107 -3.03 -8.92 10.65
CA ASN A 107 -2.10 -9.67 11.49
C ASN A 107 -1.80 -11.06 10.91
N ASN A 108 -2.80 -11.77 10.39
CA ASN A 108 -2.57 -13.03 9.68
C ASN A 108 -1.73 -12.85 8.41
N ALA A 109 -1.88 -11.74 7.69
CA ALA A 109 -1.03 -11.42 6.54
C ALA A 109 0.42 -11.16 6.97
N LEU A 110 0.64 -10.48 8.10
CA LEU A 110 1.97 -10.27 8.67
C LEU A 110 2.66 -11.59 9.07
N GLU A 111 1.93 -12.56 9.63
CA GLU A 111 2.50 -13.89 9.92
C GLU A 111 2.96 -14.59 8.64
N LYS A 112 2.17 -14.53 7.56
CA LYS A 112 2.60 -15.07 6.24
C LYS A 112 3.86 -14.40 5.72
N LEU A 113 4.01 -13.09 5.97
CA LEU A 113 5.22 -12.35 5.57
C LEU A 113 6.43 -12.74 6.42
N LYS A 114 6.26 -13.03 7.71
CA LYS A 114 7.35 -13.54 8.58
C LYS A 114 7.88 -14.89 8.10
N ASP A 115 7.00 -15.75 7.59
CA ASP A 115 7.37 -17.07 7.07
C ASP A 115 8.28 -17.02 5.82
N LEU A 116 8.41 -15.85 5.18
CA LEU A 116 9.29 -15.65 4.02
C LEU A 116 10.78 -15.51 4.40
N ASP A 117 11.11 -15.41 5.70
CA ASP A 117 12.47 -15.27 6.23
C ASP A 117 13.28 -14.13 5.57
N ASN A 118 12.60 -13.04 5.20
CA ASN A 118 13.22 -11.87 4.55
C ASN A 118 13.68 -10.84 5.60
N GLU A 119 14.96 -10.43 5.54
CA GLU A 119 15.56 -9.49 6.49
C GLU A 119 14.91 -8.10 6.50
N ASN A 120 14.45 -7.60 5.34
CA ASN A 120 13.75 -6.30 5.27
C ASN A 120 12.40 -6.36 6.01
N ILE A 121 11.72 -7.52 5.98
CA ILE A 121 10.47 -7.74 6.72
C ILE A 121 10.74 -7.75 8.23
N LYS A 122 11.79 -8.47 8.67
CA LYS A 122 12.20 -8.51 10.09
C LYS A 122 12.53 -7.11 10.60
N TYR A 123 13.38 -6.38 9.87
CA TYR A 123 13.77 -5.02 10.21
C TYR A 123 12.57 -4.08 10.34
N ALA A 124 11.59 -4.15 9.43
CA ALA A 124 10.39 -3.32 9.51
C ALA A 124 9.49 -3.68 10.71
N LEU A 125 9.45 -4.95 11.11
CA LEU A 125 8.67 -5.42 12.26
C LEU A 125 9.29 -5.03 13.61
N GLU A 126 10.61 -5.05 13.72
CA GLU A 126 11.37 -4.66 14.93
C GLU A 126 11.08 -3.22 15.37
N MET A 127 10.62 -2.35 14.46
CA MET A 127 10.23 -0.97 14.78
C MET A 127 8.98 -0.87 15.67
N TYR A 128 8.27 -1.96 15.91
CA TYR A 128 7.03 -2.02 16.69
C TYR A 128 7.15 -2.86 17.97
N GLU A 129 8.36 -3.31 18.30
CA GLU A 129 8.69 -4.00 19.57
C GLU A 129 9.11 -2.98 20.65
#